data_AF-A0A954YLN5-F1
#
_entry.id   AF-A0A954YLN5-F1
#
_cell.length_a   1.000
_cell.length_b   1.000
_cell.length_c   1.000
_cell.angle_alpha   90.00
_cell.angle_beta   90.00
_cell.angle_gamma   90.00
#
_symmetry.space_group_name_H-M   'P 1'
#
loop_
_entity.id
_entity.type
_entity.pdbx_description
1 polymer ?
#
loop_
_entity_poly.entity_id
_entity_poly.type
_entity_poly.pdbx_seq_one_letter_code
_entity_poly.pdbx_strand_id
1 'polypeptide(L)'
;MKLPVDSATVIEIGDLVYLDTDDVKPISGVTYGANLTAAQEAAHDGFLGVAMQASAAGDTNEIRVATSGVFEFDQATATVELGSRVGCDDNAAGDTLLTQQVIAVDGASPQLAIGRCARRTSSATKILVSIKSTVMNDGPQAVA
;
A
#
# COMPACT_ATOMS: atom_id res chain seq x y z
N MET A 1 -1.35 4.06 -14.89
CA MET A 1 -0.94 5.49 -15.04
C MET A 1 0.58 5.56 -15.10
N LYS A 2 1.19 6.62 -15.64
CA LYS A 2 2.64 6.89 -15.52
C LYS A 2 2.83 8.17 -14.69
N LEU A 3 3.79 8.15 -13.76
CA LEU A 3 4.07 9.26 -12.85
C LEU A 3 5.58 9.34 -12.56
N PRO A 4 6.10 10.54 -12.28
CA PRO A 4 7.52 10.75 -12.00
C PRO A 4 7.95 10.12 -10.67
N VAL A 5 9.25 9.89 -10.56
CA VAL A 5 9.92 9.35 -9.38
C VAL A 5 11.16 10.20 -9.13
N ASP A 6 11.35 10.60 -7.88
CA ASP A 6 12.56 11.29 -7.43
C ASP A 6 13.80 10.42 -7.66
N SER A 7 14.91 11.02 -8.10
CA SER A 7 16.09 10.25 -8.51
C SER A 7 16.72 9.39 -7.41
N ALA A 8 16.50 9.72 -6.13
CA ALA A 8 17.02 8.93 -5.01
C ALA A 8 16.09 7.79 -4.60
N THR A 9 14.91 7.69 -5.20
CA THR A 9 13.85 6.79 -4.78
C THR A 9 13.97 5.46 -5.51
N VAL A 10 14.16 4.39 -4.75
CA VAL A 10 14.17 3.02 -5.26
C VAL A 10 12.78 2.44 -5.13
N ILE A 11 12.26 1.90 -6.24
CA ILE A 11 10.96 1.23 -6.31
C ILE A 11 11.15 -0.09 -7.06
N GLU A 12 10.65 -1.18 -6.49
CA GLU A 12 10.60 -2.48 -7.14
C GLU A 12 9.21 -2.76 -7.72
N ILE A 13 9.15 -3.67 -8.70
CA ILE A 13 7.86 -4.12 -9.25
C ILE A 13 7.10 -4.85 -8.15
N GLY A 14 5.84 -4.48 -7.93
CA GLY A 14 4.98 -5.03 -6.88
C GLY A 14 4.90 -4.18 -5.63
N ASP A 15 5.74 -3.15 -5.50
CA ASP A 15 5.70 -2.25 -4.34
C ASP A 15 4.39 -1.47 -4.26
N LEU A 16 3.86 -1.38 -3.06
CA LEU A 16 2.86 -0.41 -2.66
C LEU A 16 3.48 0.98 -2.71
N VAL A 17 2.79 1.90 -3.37
CA VAL A 17 3.25 3.28 -3.57
C VAL A 17 2.20 4.30 -3.21
N TYR A 18 2.67 5.46 -2.75
CA TYR A 18 1.85 6.63 -2.48
C TYR A 18 2.29 7.81 -3.35
N LEU A 19 1.39 8.78 -3.51
CA LEU A 19 1.69 10.04 -4.17
C LEU A 19 2.11 11.08 -3.11
N ASP A 20 3.34 11.57 -3.21
CA ASP A 20 3.82 12.69 -2.41
C ASP A 20 3.85 13.95 -3.26
N THR A 21 2.80 14.76 -3.16
CA THR A 21 2.56 15.97 -3.97
C THR A 21 2.48 15.68 -5.48
N ASP A 22 3.61 15.43 -6.14
CA ASP A 22 3.74 15.15 -7.57
C ASP A 22 4.57 13.88 -7.88
N ASP A 23 5.28 13.31 -6.91
CA ASP A 23 6.16 12.15 -7.11
C ASP A 23 5.63 10.85 -6.50
N VAL A 24 5.92 9.74 -7.17
CA VAL A 24 5.65 8.40 -6.62
C VAL A 24 6.75 8.03 -5.64
N LYS A 25 6.35 7.61 -4.44
CA LYS A 25 7.25 7.12 -3.39
C LYS A 25 6.80 5.75 -2.87
N PRO A 26 7.74 4.88 -2.46
CA PRO A 26 7.41 3.61 -1.84
C PRO A 26 6.68 3.85 -0.51
N ILE A 27 5.75 2.98 -0.15
CA ILE A 27 4.95 3.16 1.07
C ILE A 27 5.78 3.20 2.36
N SER A 28 6.99 2.63 2.33
CA SER A 28 7.96 2.72 3.42
C SER A 28 8.46 4.15 3.68
N GLY A 29 8.29 5.08 2.73
CA GLY A 29 8.59 6.50 2.89
C GLY A 29 7.52 7.31 3.60
N VAL A 30 6.34 6.71 3.89
CA VAL A 30 5.29 7.37 4.66
C VAL A 30 5.79 7.66 6.09
N THR A 31 5.47 8.83 6.62
CA THR A 31 5.77 9.17 8.01
C THR A 31 4.97 8.25 8.94
N TYR A 32 5.65 7.40 9.71
CA TYR A 32 5.01 6.33 10.50
C TYR A 32 4.09 6.85 11.62
N GLY A 33 4.36 8.02 12.19
CA GLY A 33 3.55 8.56 13.29
C GLY A 33 3.77 7.81 14.61
N ALA A 34 2.71 7.68 15.41
CA ALA A 34 2.80 7.13 16.77
C ALA A 34 2.61 5.61 16.87
N ASN A 35 1.99 5.00 15.86
CA ASN A 35 1.64 3.58 15.82
C ASN A 35 1.21 3.18 14.39
N LEU A 36 1.06 1.88 14.16
CA LEU A 36 0.61 1.32 12.88
C LEU A 36 -0.70 1.95 12.37
N THR A 37 -1.67 2.23 13.25
CA THR A 37 -2.93 2.86 12.83
C THR A 37 -2.69 4.22 12.19
N ALA A 38 -1.85 5.06 12.79
CA ALA A 38 -1.49 6.36 12.23
C ALA A 38 -0.72 6.21 10.90
N ALA A 39 0.20 5.24 10.81
CA ALA A 39 0.92 4.95 9.59
C ALA A 39 -0.01 4.48 8.45
N GLN A 40 -0.96 3.60 8.76
CA GLN A 40 -1.94 3.08 7.80
C GLN A 40 -2.90 4.16 7.30
N GLU A 41 -3.32 5.07 8.16
CA GLU A 41 -4.15 6.22 7.78
C GLU A 41 -3.40 7.16 6.84
N ALA A 42 -2.14 7.52 7.17
CA ALA A 42 -1.30 8.33 6.29
C ALA A 42 -1.02 7.65 4.95
N ALA A 43 -0.75 6.34 4.97
CA ALA A 43 -0.56 5.52 3.78
C ALA A 43 -1.82 5.45 2.93
N HIS A 44 -2.98 5.28 3.56
CA HIS A 44 -4.29 5.25 2.91
C HIS A 44 -4.57 6.57 2.18
N ASP A 45 -4.38 7.71 2.83
CA ASP A 45 -4.71 9.02 2.25
C ASP A 45 -3.86 9.35 1.02
N GLY A 46 -2.59 8.95 1.02
CA GLY A 46 -1.69 9.07 -0.13
C GLY A 46 -1.77 7.92 -1.13
N PHE A 47 -2.57 6.88 -0.89
CA PHE A 47 -2.45 5.61 -1.61
C PHE A 47 -2.72 5.76 -3.11
N LEU A 48 -1.68 5.48 -3.90
CA LEU A 48 -1.71 5.60 -5.35
C LEU A 48 -1.90 4.25 -6.04
N GLY A 49 -1.33 3.16 -5.50
CA GLY A 49 -1.51 1.83 -6.04
C GLY A 49 -0.27 0.94 -5.95
N VAL A 50 -0.07 0.12 -6.98
CA VAL A 50 1.03 -0.86 -7.07
C VAL A 50 1.96 -0.55 -8.24
N ALA A 51 3.26 -0.55 -8.01
CA ALA A 51 4.28 -0.29 -9.03
C ALA A 51 4.37 -1.44 -10.05
N MET A 52 4.16 -1.13 -11.33
CA MET A 52 4.24 -2.08 -12.45
C MET A 52 5.60 -2.00 -13.18
N GLN A 53 6.46 -1.07 -12.76
CA GLN A 53 7.82 -0.88 -13.26
C GLN A 53 8.71 -0.49 -12.08
N ALA A 54 9.97 -0.95 -12.12
CA ALA A 54 10.97 -0.56 -11.14
C ALA A 54 11.61 0.79 -11.51
N SER A 55 12.16 1.46 -10.50
CA SER A 55 13.03 2.64 -10.61
C SER A 55 14.25 2.40 -9.72
N ALA A 56 15.46 2.45 -10.29
CA ALA A 56 16.69 2.31 -9.52
C ALA A 56 17.17 3.67 -9.00
N ALA A 57 18.09 3.66 -8.04
CA ALA A 57 18.74 4.89 -7.58
C ALA A 57 19.48 5.55 -8.75
N GLY A 58 19.15 6.82 -9.01
CA GLY A 58 19.64 7.63 -10.12
C GLY A 58 18.66 7.71 -11.30
N ASP A 59 17.63 6.86 -11.35
CA ASP A 59 16.62 6.91 -12.41
C ASP A 59 15.59 8.01 -12.13
N THR A 60 15.24 8.75 -13.18
CA THR A 60 14.19 9.80 -13.14
C THR A 60 13.05 9.52 -14.11
N ASN A 61 13.02 8.31 -14.66
CA ASN A 61 11.99 7.91 -15.62
C ASN A 61 10.66 7.73 -14.90
N GLU A 62 9.57 8.14 -15.56
CA GLU A 62 8.24 7.84 -15.05
C GLU A 62 8.01 6.33 -14.99
N ILE A 63 7.41 5.87 -13.90
CA ILE A 63 7.03 4.47 -13.73
C ILE A 63 5.53 4.27 -13.94
N ARG A 64 5.16 3.11 -14.48
CA ARG A 64 3.76 2.71 -14.56
C ARG A 64 3.26 2.23 -13.19
N VAL A 65 2.14 2.81 -12.73
CA VAL A 65 1.44 2.41 -11.52
C VAL A 65 0.03 1.89 -11.85
N ALA A 66 -0.35 0.77 -11.24
CA ALA A 66 -1.70 0.23 -11.29
C ALA A 66 -2.53 0.81 -10.13
N THR A 67 -3.53 1.63 -10.45
CA THR A 67 -4.38 2.32 -9.48
C THR A 67 -5.58 1.48 -9.03
N SER A 68 -5.79 0.32 -9.65
CA SER A 68 -6.77 -0.70 -9.26
C SER A 68 -6.36 -2.05 -9.85
N GLY A 69 -6.90 -3.13 -9.27
CA GLY A 69 -6.67 -4.50 -9.74
C GLY A 69 -6.51 -5.49 -8.59
N VAL A 70 -6.24 -6.76 -8.91
CA VAL A 70 -5.98 -7.79 -7.91
C VAL A 70 -4.51 -8.16 -7.96
N PHE A 71 -3.82 -8.04 -6.82
CA PHE A 71 -2.38 -8.28 -6.68
C PHE A 71 -2.10 -9.22 -5.52
N GLU A 72 -1.00 -9.95 -5.59
CA GLU A 72 -0.54 -10.83 -4.52
C GLU A 72 0.46 -10.09 -3.62
N PHE A 73 0.27 -10.20 -2.31
CA PHE A 73 1.15 -9.61 -1.30
C PHE A 73 1.52 -10.62 -0.23
N ASP A 74 2.63 -10.40 0.45
CA ASP A 74 2.94 -11.11 1.69
C ASP A 74 1.94 -10.73 2.78
N GLN A 75 1.66 -11.67 3.69
CA GLN A 75 0.96 -11.38 4.94
C GLN A 75 1.60 -12.15 6.08
N ALA A 76 1.53 -11.57 7.28
CA ALA A 76 1.76 -12.32 8.50
C ALA A 76 0.76 -13.50 8.56
N THR A 77 1.21 -14.67 9.02
CA THR A 77 0.40 -15.91 9.02
C THR A 77 -0.91 -15.69 9.78
N ALA A 78 -1.99 -15.48 9.04
CA ALA A 78 -3.33 -15.25 9.56
C ALA A 78 -4.37 -15.79 8.57
N THR A 79 -5.61 -15.94 9.06
CA THR A 79 -6.75 -16.20 8.18
C THR A 79 -7.40 -14.87 7.84
N VAL A 80 -7.37 -14.51 6.55
CA VAL A 80 -8.06 -13.32 6.04
C VAL A 80 -9.23 -13.77 5.19
N GLU A 81 -10.42 -13.40 5.65
CA GLU A 81 -11.67 -13.75 4.99
C GLU A 81 -11.89 -12.94 3.71
N LEU A 82 -12.64 -13.52 2.77
CA LEU A 82 -13.00 -12.83 1.53
C LEU A 82 -13.74 -11.52 1.84
N GLY A 83 -13.30 -10.43 1.22
CA GLY A 83 -13.91 -9.11 1.39
C GLY A 83 -13.45 -8.36 2.64
N SER A 84 -12.66 -8.97 3.53
CA SER A 84 -12.03 -8.27 4.65
C SER A 84 -11.19 -7.11 4.15
N ARG A 85 -11.19 -6.00 4.92
CA ARG A 85 -10.35 -4.84 4.64
C ARG A 85 -8.88 -5.19 4.88
N VAL A 86 -8.01 -4.65 4.03
CA VAL A 86 -6.57 -4.92 4.07
C VAL A 86 -5.83 -3.58 4.01
N GLY A 87 -4.87 -3.40 4.91
CA GLY A 87 -3.99 -2.25 5.02
C GLY A 87 -2.52 -2.64 4.89
N CYS A 88 -1.63 -1.65 4.87
CA CYS A 88 -0.18 -1.89 4.85
C CYS A 88 0.27 -2.51 6.19
N ASP A 89 1.19 -3.46 6.15
CA ASP A 89 1.83 -4.00 7.36
C ASP A 89 3.08 -3.20 7.70
N ASP A 90 3.57 -3.33 8.93
CA ASP A 90 4.83 -2.74 9.36
C ASP A 90 5.91 -3.78 9.70
N ASN A 91 7.14 -3.28 9.80
CA ASN A 91 8.26 -4.09 10.24
C ASN A 91 8.11 -4.48 11.72
N ALA A 92 8.85 -5.49 12.16
CA ALA A 92 8.80 -5.95 13.54
C ALA A 92 9.23 -4.89 14.59
N ALA A 93 9.93 -3.83 14.16
CA ALA A 93 10.29 -2.71 15.01
C ALA A 93 9.12 -1.73 15.25
N GLY A 94 8.09 -1.76 14.40
CA GLY A 94 6.95 -0.84 14.47
C GLY A 94 7.36 0.60 14.20
N ASP A 95 8.17 0.83 13.17
CA ASP A 95 8.63 2.17 12.78
C ASP A 95 8.61 2.46 11.28
N THR A 96 8.35 1.45 10.45
CA THR A 96 8.36 1.58 8.98
C THR A 96 7.35 0.61 8.35
N LEU A 97 6.60 1.07 7.35
CA LEU A 97 5.70 0.23 6.57
C LEU A 97 6.47 -0.64 5.56
N LEU A 98 5.96 -1.84 5.31
CA LEU A 98 6.53 -2.78 4.35
C LEU A 98 5.91 -2.59 2.97
N THR A 99 6.73 -2.59 1.91
CA THR A 99 6.27 -2.25 0.55
C THR A 99 5.51 -3.38 -0.14
N GLN A 100 5.65 -4.64 0.30
CA GLN A 100 4.97 -5.78 -0.32
C GLN A 100 4.28 -6.70 0.70
N GLN A 101 4.08 -6.21 1.93
CA GLN A 101 3.38 -6.95 2.96
C GLN A 101 2.16 -6.17 3.46
N VAL A 102 1.09 -6.90 3.70
CA VAL A 102 -0.21 -6.36 4.10
C VAL A 102 -0.79 -7.14 5.28
N ILE A 103 -1.70 -6.48 5.98
CA ILE A 103 -2.39 -7.05 7.13
C ILE A 103 -3.89 -6.75 7.07
N ALA A 104 -4.70 -7.63 7.65
CA ALA A 104 -6.12 -7.35 7.82
C ALA A 104 -6.31 -6.17 8.80
N VAL A 105 -7.20 -5.25 8.45
CA VAL A 105 -7.57 -4.13 9.33
C VAL A 105 -9.00 -4.32 9.84
N ASP A 106 -9.30 -3.67 10.95
CA ASP A 106 -10.64 -3.68 11.51
C ASP A 106 -11.68 -3.21 10.47
N GLY A 107 -12.78 -3.96 10.33
CA GLY A 107 -13.87 -3.63 9.42
C GLY A 107 -14.51 -2.27 9.72
N ALA A 108 -14.43 -1.83 10.99
CA ALA A 108 -14.90 -0.53 11.46
C ALA A 108 -14.01 0.66 11.09
N SER A 109 -12.79 0.42 10.58
CA SER A 109 -11.79 1.45 10.28
C SER A 109 -11.49 1.53 8.77
N PRO A 110 -12.43 2.05 7.96
CA PRO A 110 -12.26 2.14 6.52
C PRO A 110 -11.03 2.91 6.06
N GLN A 111 -10.67 3.95 6.80
CA GLN A 111 -9.55 4.86 6.54
C GLN A 111 -8.16 4.22 6.68
N LEU A 112 -8.08 2.95 7.07
CA LEU A 112 -6.82 2.21 7.17
C LEU A 112 -6.60 1.25 5.99
N ALA A 113 -7.58 1.12 5.11
CA ALA A 113 -7.65 0.03 4.14
C ALA A 113 -7.33 0.47 2.71
N ILE A 114 -6.26 -0.05 2.13
CA ILE A 114 -5.88 0.19 0.73
C ILE A 114 -6.61 -0.74 -0.26
N GLY A 115 -7.36 -1.71 0.26
CA GLY A 115 -8.08 -2.68 -0.55
C GLY A 115 -8.88 -3.70 0.26
N ARG A 116 -9.30 -4.76 -0.42
CA ARG A 116 -10.01 -5.89 0.18
C ARG A 116 -9.43 -7.22 -0.27
N CYS A 117 -9.47 -8.20 0.61
CA CYS A 117 -9.11 -9.58 0.27
C CYS A 117 -10.02 -10.10 -0.85
N ALA A 118 -9.42 -10.48 -1.97
CA ALA A 118 -10.09 -10.95 -3.18
C ALA A 118 -10.19 -12.48 -3.26
N ARG A 119 -9.42 -13.20 -2.44
CA ARG A 119 -9.49 -14.66 -2.34
C ARG A 119 -9.18 -15.09 -0.92
N ARG A 120 -10.10 -15.86 -0.33
CA ARG A 120 -9.89 -16.48 0.99
C ARG A 120 -8.65 -17.37 0.95
N THR A 121 -7.78 -17.19 1.93
CA THR A 121 -6.62 -18.07 2.14
C THR A 121 -6.64 -18.58 3.57
N SER A 122 -6.64 -19.91 3.74
CA SER A 122 -6.44 -20.53 5.05
C SER A 122 -4.93 -20.59 5.33
N SER A 123 -4.44 -19.80 6.30
CA SER A 123 -3.03 -19.81 6.72
C SER A 123 -2.05 -19.72 5.54
N ALA A 124 -2.16 -18.65 4.75
CA ALA A 124 -1.20 -18.37 3.69
C ALA A 124 -0.23 -17.28 4.13
N THR A 125 1.00 -17.35 3.65
CA THR A 125 1.94 -16.23 3.71
C THR A 125 1.72 -15.24 2.57
N LYS A 126 0.81 -15.54 1.64
CA LYS A 126 0.45 -14.71 0.47
C LYS A 126 -1.06 -14.54 0.35
N ILE A 127 -1.54 -13.34 0.05
CA ILE A 127 -2.97 -13.07 -0.21
C ILE A 127 -3.17 -12.28 -1.50
N LEU A 128 -4.31 -12.52 -2.15
CA LEU A 128 -4.78 -11.68 -3.25
C LEU A 128 -5.63 -10.55 -2.70
N VAL A 129 -5.24 -9.32 -3.01
CA VAL A 129 -5.92 -8.10 -2.58
C VAL A 129 -6.41 -7.34 -3.80
N SER A 130 -7.71 -7.06 -3.83
CA SER A 130 -8.28 -6.08 -4.74
C SER A 130 -7.95 -4.69 -4.21
N ILE A 131 -6.96 -4.03 -4.81
CA ILE A 131 -6.53 -2.68 -4.44
C ILE A 131 -7.34 -1.64 -5.21
N LYS A 132 -7.51 -0.47 -4.59
CA LYS A 132 -8.14 0.70 -5.20
C LYS A 132 -7.46 1.95 -4.67
N SER A 133 -6.94 2.79 -5.56
CA SER A 133 -6.28 4.03 -5.19
C SER A 133 -7.24 5.01 -4.53
N THR A 134 -6.84 5.52 -3.37
CA THR A 134 -7.53 6.60 -2.66
C THR A 134 -7.43 7.89 -3.46
N VAL A 135 -6.21 8.26 -3.88
CA VAL A 135 -5.92 9.48 -4.65
C VAL A 135 -6.77 9.59 -5.91
N MET A 136 -6.99 8.47 -6.63
CA MET A 136 -7.69 8.49 -7.91
C MET A 136 -9.20 8.34 -7.81
N ASN A 137 -9.74 7.76 -6.73
CA ASN A 137 -11.14 7.33 -6.71
C ASN A 137 -11.95 7.82 -5.51
N ASP A 138 -11.34 7.92 -4.32
CA ASP A 138 -12.09 8.12 -3.09
C ASP A 138 -11.68 9.42 -2.35
N GLY A 139 -10.52 10.01 -2.65
CA GLY A 139 -9.97 11.20 -1.97
C GLY A 139 -9.58 10.94 -0.51
N PRO A 140 -8.87 11.87 0.16
CA PRO A 140 -8.54 11.75 1.59
C PRO A 140 -9.81 11.54 2.40
N GLN A 141 -9.84 10.49 3.23
CA GLN A 141 -11.04 10.17 4.02
C GLN A 141 -10.94 10.89 5.37
N ALA A 142 -12.01 11.55 5.79
CA ALA A 142 -12.04 12.20 7.10
C ALA A 142 -11.92 11.14 8.21
N VAL A 143 -11.08 11.41 9.21
CA VAL A 143 -10.97 10.62 10.44
C VAL A 143 -12.35 10.50 11.08
N ALA A 144 -12.78 9.27 11.37
CA ALA A 144 -14.04 8.99 12.07
C ALA A 144 -13.94 9.31 13.56
#